data_AF-A0A2K9NSB9-F1
#
_entry.id   AF-A0A2K9NSB9-F1
#
_cell.length_a   1.000
_cell.length_b   1.000
_cell.length_c   1.000
_cell.angle_alpha   90.00
_cell.angle_beta   90.00
_cell.angle_gamma   90.00
#
_symmetry.space_group_name_H-M   'P 1'
#
loop_
_entity.id
_entity.type
_entity.pdbx_description
1 polymer ?
#
loop_
_entity_poly.entity_id
_entity_poly.type
_entity_poly.pdbx_seq_one_letter_code
_entity_poly.pdbx_strand_id
1 'polypeptide(L)'
;MQTFIEKALDHSPFWDVCCDHGYVGIGALYTKRFSHVHFVDQVPHIIERLDQLIKQSPDFKEDFPYSLHTMSGESLDGDITGTFLIAGVGGMTIKNILSAALKKETLKAQRLLLSPHTDEAVMSAYIMSEDFKNYYSIKERLMLLDGKKHRPLYILDRN
;
A
#
# COMPACT_ATOMS: atom_id res chain seq x y z
N MET A 1 -1.43 4.56 -11.44
CA MET A 1 -2.45 3.79 -10.68
C MET A 1 -2.53 2.34 -11.17
N GLN A 2 -2.85 2.10 -12.44
CA GLN A 2 -3.01 0.74 -12.99
C GLN A 2 -1.81 -0.19 -12.75
N THR A 3 -0.57 0.31 -12.88
CA THR A 3 0.63 -0.51 -12.65
C THR A 3 0.74 -1.06 -11.22
N PHE A 4 0.27 -0.34 -10.19
CA PHE A 4 0.27 -0.89 -8.82
C PHE A 4 -0.63 -2.11 -8.72
N ILE A 5 -1.82 -1.99 -9.30
CA ILE A 5 -2.86 -2.99 -9.34
C ILE A 5 -2.42 -4.22 -10.17
N GLU A 6 -1.67 -4.02 -11.25
CA GLU A 6 -1.13 -5.11 -12.10
C GLU A 6 0.03 -5.87 -11.44
N LYS A 7 0.83 -5.19 -10.61
CA LYS A 7 1.97 -5.79 -9.92
C LYS A 7 1.58 -6.41 -8.57
N ALA A 8 0.36 -6.21 -8.12
CA ALA A 8 -0.17 -6.83 -6.91
C ALA A 8 -0.43 -8.33 -7.08
N LEU A 9 -0.69 -9.01 -5.97
CA LEU A 9 -0.98 -10.44 -5.92
C LEU A 9 -2.50 -10.70 -5.99
N ASP A 10 -2.92 -11.45 -7.00
CA ASP A 10 -4.31 -11.87 -7.16
C ASP A 10 -4.76 -12.79 -6.01
N HIS A 11 -6.07 -12.78 -5.75
CA HIS A 11 -6.75 -13.60 -4.74
C HIS A 11 -6.17 -13.47 -3.31
N SER A 12 -5.51 -12.34 -3.02
CA SER A 12 -4.95 -12.03 -1.71
C SER A 12 -5.40 -10.63 -1.25
N PRO A 13 -5.21 -10.28 0.05
CA PRO A 13 -5.54 -8.94 0.53
C PRO A 13 -4.68 -7.87 -0.16
N PHE A 14 -5.27 -6.71 -0.42
CA PHE A 14 -4.59 -5.54 -0.95
C PHE A 14 -4.71 -4.39 0.04
N TRP A 15 -3.58 -3.91 0.56
CA TRP A 15 -3.53 -2.80 1.49
C TRP A 15 -3.06 -1.53 0.76
N ASP A 16 -3.94 -0.55 0.64
CA ASP A 16 -3.63 0.81 0.20
C ASP A 16 -3.36 1.67 1.43
N VAL A 17 -2.08 1.87 1.77
CA VAL A 17 -1.66 2.57 2.99
C VAL A 17 -1.24 4.00 2.68
N CYS A 18 -1.67 4.92 3.55
CA CYS A 18 -1.64 6.36 3.31
C CYS A 18 -2.48 6.73 2.08
N CYS A 19 -3.67 6.15 2.00
CA CYS A 19 -4.52 6.21 0.82
C CYS A 19 -5.22 7.57 0.70
N ASP A 20 -4.48 8.58 0.24
CA ASP A 20 -5.02 9.92 -0.05
C ASP A 20 -6.18 9.81 -1.09
N HIS A 21 -7.41 9.91 -0.58
CA HIS A 21 -8.67 9.69 -1.30
C HIS A 21 -8.89 8.28 -1.90
N GLY A 22 -8.05 7.29 -1.60
CA GLY A 22 -8.30 5.87 -1.92
C GLY A 22 -8.32 5.49 -3.40
N TYR A 23 -7.78 6.31 -4.31
CA TYR A 23 -7.90 6.06 -5.76
C TYR A 23 -7.35 4.70 -6.21
N VAL A 24 -6.22 4.25 -5.64
CA VAL A 24 -5.61 2.96 -6.02
C VAL A 24 -6.44 1.81 -5.45
N GLY A 25 -6.83 1.85 -4.18
CA GLY A 25 -7.68 0.85 -3.57
C GLY A 25 -9.07 0.77 -4.22
N ILE A 26 -9.68 1.89 -4.62
CA ILE A 26 -10.94 1.89 -5.39
C ILE A 26 -10.73 1.18 -6.73
N GLY A 27 -9.63 1.50 -7.43
CA GLY A 27 -9.26 0.79 -8.65
C GLY A 27 -9.08 -0.72 -8.41
N ALA A 28 -8.50 -1.10 -7.26
CA ALA A 28 -8.37 -2.50 -6.86
C ALA A 28 -9.74 -3.16 -6.64
N LEU A 29 -10.68 -2.48 -5.96
CA LEU A 29 -12.06 -2.96 -5.77
C LEU A 29 -12.75 -3.27 -7.11
N TYR A 30 -12.65 -2.35 -8.08
CA TYR A 30 -13.29 -2.53 -9.40
C TYR A 30 -12.82 -3.78 -10.14
N THR A 31 -11.62 -4.26 -9.85
CA THR A 31 -11.05 -5.42 -10.55
C THR A 31 -11.62 -6.74 -10.05
N LYS A 32 -12.24 -6.75 -8.87
CA LYS A 32 -12.77 -7.94 -8.19
C LYS A 32 -11.79 -9.12 -8.06
N ARG A 33 -10.48 -8.88 -8.15
CA ARG A 33 -9.47 -9.95 -8.14
C ARG A 33 -8.81 -10.17 -6.79
N PHE A 34 -8.95 -9.23 -5.86
CA PHE A 34 -8.39 -9.32 -4.52
C PHE A 34 -9.37 -9.97 -3.55
N SER A 35 -8.86 -10.67 -2.53
CA SER A 35 -9.73 -11.31 -1.54
C SER A 35 -10.30 -10.31 -0.52
N HIS A 36 -9.62 -9.17 -0.33
CA HIS A 36 -10.05 -8.06 0.54
C HIS A 36 -9.27 -6.80 0.17
N VAL A 37 -9.87 -5.62 0.26
CA VAL A 37 -9.14 -4.34 0.09
C VAL A 37 -9.17 -3.54 1.40
N HIS A 38 -7.99 -3.22 1.92
CA HIS A 38 -7.81 -2.42 3.13
C HIS A 38 -7.37 -1.01 2.75
N PHE A 39 -8.10 -0.01 3.21
CA PHE A 39 -7.77 1.40 3.06
C PHE A 39 -7.30 1.95 4.40
N VAL A 40 -6.12 2.55 4.43
CA VAL A 40 -5.53 3.07 5.67
C VAL A 40 -5.11 4.52 5.47
N ASP A 41 -5.70 5.42 6.25
CA ASP A 41 -5.29 6.81 6.32
C ASP A 41 -5.53 7.37 7.72
N GLN A 42 -4.65 8.25 8.20
CA GLN A 42 -4.77 8.83 9.53
C GLN A 42 -5.81 9.97 9.61
N VAL A 43 -6.25 10.50 8.47
CA VAL A 43 -7.12 11.66 8.40
C VAL A 43 -8.59 11.23 8.34
N PRO A 44 -9.40 11.46 9.39
CA PRO A 44 -10.77 10.92 9.47
C PRO A 44 -11.67 11.32 8.31
N HIS A 45 -11.65 12.59 7.91
CA HIS A 45 -12.52 13.08 6.84
C HIS A 45 -12.17 12.48 5.46
N ILE A 46 -10.93 12.02 5.24
CA ILE A 46 -10.56 11.31 4.01
C ILE A 46 -11.24 9.94 3.98
N ILE A 47 -11.18 9.20 5.10
CA ILE A 47 -11.80 7.88 5.23
C ILE A 47 -13.33 7.97 5.20
N GLU A 48 -13.94 8.95 5.87
CA GLU A 48 -15.39 9.18 5.84
C GLU A 48 -15.89 9.48 4.43
N ARG A 49 -15.15 10.32 3.68
CA ARG A 49 -15.49 10.61 2.28
C ARG A 49 -15.35 9.37 1.40
N LEU A 50 -14.31 8.57 1.62
CA LEU A 50 -14.10 7.32 0.91
C LEU A 50 -15.25 6.33 1.16
N ASP A 51 -15.70 6.19 2.41
CA ASP A 51 -16.85 5.36 2.77
C ASP A 51 -18.12 5.78 2.01
N GLN A 52 -18.39 7.08 1.97
CA GLN A 52 -19.53 7.62 1.21
C GLN A 52 -19.41 7.33 -0.29
N LEU A 53 -18.22 7.50 -0.87
CA LEU A 53 -17.97 7.22 -2.27
C LEU A 53 -18.19 5.75 -2.62
N ILE A 54 -17.69 4.82 -1.79
CA ILE A 54 -17.86 3.38 -2.01
C ILE A 54 -19.34 3.00 -1.88
N LYS A 55 -20.03 3.45 -0.83
CA LYS A 55 -21.45 3.15 -0.59
C LYS A 55 -22.40 3.71 -1.64
N GLN A 56 -22.06 4.84 -2.24
CA GLN A 56 -22.85 5.45 -3.31
C GLN A 56 -22.61 4.79 -4.68
N SER A 57 -21.52 4.04 -4.84
CA SER A 57 -21.20 3.40 -6.11
C SER A 57 -22.15 2.22 -6.38
N PRO A 58 -22.86 2.20 -7.53
CA PRO A 58 -23.69 1.07 -7.90
C PRO A 58 -22.88 -0.21 -8.17
N ASP A 59 -21.58 -0.07 -8.45
CA ASP A 59 -20.69 -1.18 -8.79
C ASP A 59 -20.24 -1.98 -7.56
N PHE A 60 -20.38 -1.40 -6.36
CA PHE A 60 -20.06 -2.01 -5.07
C PHE A 60 -21.32 -2.37 -4.26
N LYS A 61 -22.44 -2.60 -4.95
CA LYS A 61 -23.71 -3.06 -4.34
C LYS A 61 -23.66 -4.51 -3.82
N GLU A 62 -22.71 -5.30 -4.31
CA GLU A 62 -22.39 -6.61 -3.73
C GLU A 62 -21.47 -6.40 -2.52
N ASP A 63 -21.53 -7.30 -1.52
CA ASP A 63 -20.64 -7.33 -0.34
C ASP A 63 -19.19 -7.66 -0.75
N PHE A 64 -18.58 -6.82 -1.58
CA PHE A 64 -17.17 -6.94 -1.87
C PHE A 64 -16.39 -6.61 -0.60
N PRO A 65 -15.50 -7.51 -0.14
CA PRO A 65 -14.89 -7.35 1.17
C PRO A 65 -13.86 -6.21 1.15
N TYR A 66 -14.16 -5.14 1.91
CA TYR A 66 -13.24 -4.04 2.15
C TYR A 66 -13.25 -3.60 3.62
N SER A 67 -12.19 -2.92 4.04
CA SER A 67 -12.11 -2.33 5.37
C SER A 67 -11.47 -0.95 5.32
N LEU A 68 -12.00 -0.06 6.14
CA LEU A 68 -11.55 1.32 6.28
C LEU A 68 -10.88 1.48 7.65
N HIS A 69 -9.65 1.97 7.67
CA HIS A 69 -8.84 2.13 8.87
C HIS A 69 -8.44 3.59 9.03
N THR A 70 -9.05 4.28 9.99
CA THR A 70 -8.70 5.65 10.33
C THR A 70 -7.56 5.70 11.34
N MET A 71 -6.34 5.46 10.87
CA MET A 71 -5.13 5.38 11.70
C MET A 71 -3.86 5.61 10.87
N SER A 72 -2.74 5.92 11.53
CA SER A 72 -1.45 5.97 10.81
C SER A 72 -0.97 4.57 10.43
N GLY A 73 -0.23 4.47 9.33
CA GLY A 73 0.33 3.19 8.86
C GLY A 73 1.26 2.52 9.89
N GLU A 74 2.00 3.31 10.67
CA GLU A 74 2.84 2.82 11.78
C GLU A 74 2.03 2.15 12.89
N SER A 75 0.74 2.49 13.00
CA SER A 75 -0.15 2.03 14.06
C SER A 75 -0.83 0.71 13.73
N LEU A 76 -0.78 0.26 12.47
CA LEU A 76 -1.36 -1.02 12.04
C LEU A 76 -0.93 -2.19 12.93
N ASP A 77 -1.90 -3.06 13.19
CA ASP A 77 -1.80 -4.24 14.03
C ASP A 77 -2.38 -5.48 13.31
N GLY A 78 -2.18 -6.65 13.91
CA GLY A 78 -2.55 -7.93 13.30
C GLY A 78 -1.66 -8.32 12.11
N ASP A 79 -1.99 -9.46 11.50
CA ASP A 79 -1.21 -10.01 10.40
C ASP A 79 -1.53 -9.31 9.08
N ILE A 80 -0.61 -8.46 8.62
CA ILE A 80 -0.70 -7.82 7.31
C ILE A 80 -0.24 -8.82 6.26
N THR A 81 -1.15 -9.35 5.44
CA THR A 81 -0.85 -10.33 4.38
C THR A 81 -1.22 -9.80 2.99
N GLY A 82 -0.82 -10.51 1.94
CA GLY A 82 -1.07 -10.17 0.54
C GLY A 82 -0.11 -9.10 0.01
N THR A 83 -0.66 -8.07 -0.61
CA THR A 83 0.08 -6.92 -1.15
C THR A 83 -0.02 -5.72 -0.21
N PHE A 84 1.13 -5.17 0.18
CA PHE A 84 1.23 -3.96 1.00
C PHE A 84 1.76 -2.79 0.17
N LEU A 85 0.86 -1.89 -0.25
CA LEU A 85 1.18 -0.70 -1.03
C LEU A 85 1.37 0.51 -0.10
N ILE A 86 2.49 1.20 -0.24
CA ILE A 86 2.69 2.54 0.33
C ILE A 86 3.16 3.46 -0.80
N ALA A 87 2.30 4.38 -1.21
CA ALA A 87 2.55 5.31 -2.30
C ALA A 87 2.12 6.73 -1.93
N GLY A 88 2.67 7.72 -2.62
CA GLY A 88 2.20 9.10 -2.47
C GLY A 88 2.62 9.78 -1.16
N VAL A 89 3.50 9.17 -0.37
CA VAL A 89 4.14 9.76 0.82
C VAL A 89 5.67 9.83 0.67
N GLY A 90 6.34 10.57 1.56
CA GLY A 90 7.80 10.68 1.55
C GLY A 90 8.49 9.38 1.97
N GLY A 91 9.72 9.15 1.49
CA GLY A 91 10.50 7.95 1.78
C GLY A 91 10.80 7.75 3.27
N MET A 92 10.91 8.82 4.06
CA MET A 92 11.03 8.73 5.52
C MET A 92 9.77 8.11 6.14
N THR A 93 8.58 8.51 5.70
CA THR A 93 7.31 7.93 6.15
C THR A 93 7.23 6.45 5.80
N ILE A 94 7.58 6.08 4.57
CA ILE A 94 7.62 4.66 4.15
C ILE A 94 8.53 3.85 5.08
N LYS A 95 9.76 4.34 5.33
CA LYS A 95 10.70 3.69 6.25
C LYS A 95 10.09 3.51 7.65
N ASN A 96 9.46 4.53 8.19
CA ASN A 96 8.89 4.48 9.54
C ASN A 96 7.75 3.45 9.64
N ILE A 97 6.86 3.42 8.65
CA ILE A 97 5.77 2.43 8.57
C ILE A 97 6.33 1.01 8.52
N LEU A 98 7.27 0.76 7.61
CA LEU A 98 7.91 -0.55 7.47
C LEU A 98 8.64 -0.97 8.75
N SER A 99 9.39 -0.05 9.37
CA SER A 99 10.12 -0.31 10.61
C SER A 99 9.18 -0.64 11.77
N ALA A 100 8.09 0.12 11.92
CA ALA A 100 7.08 -0.13 12.93
C ALA A 100 6.42 -1.50 12.74
N ALA A 101 6.02 -1.83 11.50
CA ALA A 101 5.35 -3.08 11.20
C ALA A 101 6.26 -4.30 11.37
N LEU A 102 7.55 -4.19 11.01
CA LEU A 102 8.55 -5.24 11.30
C LEU A 102 8.80 -5.40 12.80
N LYS A 103 8.97 -4.29 13.54
CA LYS A 103 9.18 -4.32 15.00
C LYS A 103 8.00 -4.93 15.75
N LYS A 104 6.78 -4.73 15.25
CA LYS A 104 5.55 -5.33 15.79
C LYS A 104 5.31 -6.76 15.31
N GLU A 105 6.14 -7.28 14.41
CA GLU A 105 5.96 -8.58 13.76
C GLU A 105 4.62 -8.72 12.98
N THR A 106 4.04 -7.59 12.57
CA THR A 106 2.76 -7.53 11.84
C THR A 106 2.94 -7.61 10.32
N LEU A 107 4.10 -7.16 9.80
CA LEU A 107 4.38 -7.18 8.37
C LEU A 107 4.65 -8.60 7.87
N LYS A 108 3.62 -9.26 7.33
CA LYS A 108 3.67 -10.61 6.77
C LYS A 108 3.33 -10.67 5.28
N ALA A 109 3.18 -9.52 4.64
CA ALA A 109 2.78 -9.38 3.24
C ALA A 109 3.76 -10.13 2.34
N GLN A 110 3.24 -10.84 1.35
CA GLN A 110 4.08 -11.55 0.38
C GLN A 110 4.74 -10.58 -0.59
N ARG A 111 4.11 -9.43 -0.84
CA ARG A 111 4.63 -8.39 -1.74
C ARG A 111 4.50 -7.00 -1.14
N LEU A 112 5.55 -6.20 -1.29
CA LEU A 112 5.56 -4.77 -1.02
C LEU A 112 5.61 -4.00 -2.33
N LEU A 113 4.80 -2.95 -2.43
CA LEU A 113 4.85 -1.97 -3.52
C LEU A 113 5.14 -0.61 -2.90
N LEU A 114 6.34 -0.07 -3.14
CA LEU A 114 6.79 1.16 -2.49
C LEU A 114 7.05 2.24 -3.54
N SER A 115 6.32 3.35 -3.44
CA SER A 115 6.41 4.46 -4.41
C SER A 115 6.51 5.83 -3.71
N PRO A 116 7.70 6.22 -3.22
CA PRO A 116 7.90 7.49 -2.52
C PRO A 116 7.69 8.69 -3.46
N HIS A 117 7.18 9.80 -2.93
CA HIS A 117 7.11 11.06 -3.67
C HIS A 117 8.33 11.96 -3.48
N THR A 118 9.07 11.80 -2.38
CA THR A 118 10.32 12.49 -1.98
C THR A 118 11.18 11.52 -1.17
N ASP A 119 12.41 11.92 -0.84
CA ASP A 119 13.29 11.18 0.07
C ASP A 119 13.52 9.72 -0.33
N GLU A 120 13.53 9.44 -1.64
CA GLU A 120 13.77 8.10 -2.18
C GLU A 120 15.05 7.49 -1.61
N ALA A 121 16.13 8.28 -1.52
CA ALA A 121 17.42 7.82 -1.00
C ALA A 121 17.34 7.30 0.44
N VAL A 122 16.49 7.89 1.28
CA VAL A 122 16.30 7.44 2.67
C VAL A 122 15.62 6.08 2.69
N MET A 123 14.57 5.91 1.87
CA MET A 123 13.85 4.66 1.77
C MET A 123 14.68 3.56 1.11
N SER A 124 15.36 3.87 0.00
CA SER A 124 16.19 2.90 -0.73
C SER A 124 17.35 2.40 0.11
N ALA A 125 18.04 3.29 0.84
CA ALA A 125 19.08 2.88 1.79
C ALA A 125 18.55 1.95 2.88
N TYR A 126 17.32 2.19 3.37
CA TYR A 126 16.70 1.33 4.38
C TYR A 126 16.35 -0.06 3.83
N ILE A 127 15.66 -0.14 2.68
CA ILE A 127 15.28 -1.44 2.09
C ILE A 127 16.48 -2.23 1.55
N MET A 128 17.62 -1.58 1.37
CA MET A 128 18.88 -2.21 1.00
C MET A 128 19.76 -2.59 2.22
N SER A 129 19.34 -2.26 3.44
CA SER A 129 20.08 -2.61 4.65
C SER A 129 20.01 -4.11 4.92
N GLU A 130 21.02 -4.67 5.59
CA GLU A 130 21.06 -6.09 5.95
C GLU A 130 19.88 -6.48 6.84
N ASP A 131 19.48 -5.58 7.75
CA ASP A 131 18.34 -5.78 8.65
C ASP A 131 17.04 -5.98 7.86
N PHE A 132 16.81 -5.18 6.81
CA PHE A 132 15.60 -5.28 6.00
C PHE A 132 15.65 -6.41 4.98
N LYS A 133 16.82 -6.61 4.35
CA LYS A 133 17.03 -7.63 3.32
C LYS A 133 16.81 -9.05 3.80
N ASN A 134 16.88 -9.30 5.12
CA ASN A 134 16.52 -10.60 5.69
C ASN A 134 15.02 -10.93 5.53
N TYR A 135 14.16 -9.91 5.43
CA TYR A 135 12.70 -10.08 5.31
C TYR A 135 12.22 -10.03 3.85
N TYR A 136 12.79 -9.12 3.05
CA TYR A 136 12.31 -8.83 1.70
C TYR A 136 13.46 -8.59 0.72
N SER A 137 13.27 -9.04 -0.52
CA SER A 137 14.20 -8.83 -1.62
C SER A 137 13.57 -8.00 -2.73
N ILE A 138 14.30 -7.02 -3.26
CA ILE A 138 13.89 -6.25 -4.44
C ILE A 138 13.85 -7.19 -5.65
N LYS A 139 12.69 -7.28 -6.29
CA LYS A 139 12.50 -8.05 -7.54
C LYS A 139 12.62 -7.17 -8.76
N GLU A 140 12.07 -5.96 -8.67
CA GLU A 140 11.99 -5.06 -9.80
C GLU A 140 11.92 -3.62 -9.30
N ARG A 141 12.48 -2.70 -10.09
CA ARG A 141 12.34 -1.25 -9.90
C ARG A 141 11.90 -0.64 -11.22
N LEU A 142 10.77 0.04 -11.20
CA LEU A 142 10.19 0.72 -12.35
C LEU A 142 10.21 2.24 -12.14
N MET A 143 10.18 3.00 -13.23
CA MET A 143 9.93 4.43 -13.21
C MET A 143 8.55 4.70 -13.80
N LEU A 144 7.60 5.10 -12.97
CA LEU A 144 6.25 5.45 -13.37
C LEU A 144 6.19 6.93 -13.78
N LEU A 145 5.40 7.24 -14.80
CA LEU A 145 5.03 8.60 -15.15
C LEU A 145 3.70 8.95 -14.47
N ASP A 146 3.73 9.92 -13.58
CA ASP A 146 2.56 10.46 -12.87
C ASP A 146 2.38 11.94 -13.26
N GLY A 147 1.53 12.17 -14.26
CA GLY A 147 1.43 13.46 -14.94
C GLY A 147 2.75 13.85 -15.62
N LYS A 148 3.43 14.87 -15.08
CA LYS A 148 4.75 15.33 -15.56
C LYS A 148 5.92 14.85 -14.67
N LYS A 149 5.62 14.14 -13.58
CA LYS A 149 6.63 13.72 -12.60
C LYS A 149 6.94 12.24 -12.79
N HIS A 150 8.22 11.90 -12.72
CA HIS A 150 8.65 10.50 -12.63
C HIS A 150 8.68 10.07 -11.17
N ARG A 151 8.12 8.90 -10.87
CA ARG A 151 8.14 8.30 -9.53
C ARG A 151 8.68 6.88 -9.60
N PRO A 152 9.63 6.51 -8.74
CA PRO A 152 10.07 5.12 -8.67
C PRO A 152 8.96 4.25 -8.07
N LEU A 153 8.82 3.03 -8.57
CA LEU A 153 8.08 1.96 -7.92
C LEU A 153 9.06 0.82 -7.65
N TYR A 154 9.24 0.50 -6.38
CA TYR A 154 9.98 -0.68 -5.93
C TYR A 154 9.00 -1.81 -5.67
N ILE A 155 9.31 -2.97 -6.23
CA ILE A 155 8.54 -4.21 -6.04
C ILE A 155 9.45 -5.16 -5.29
N LEU A 156 9.04 -5.52 -4.08
CA LEU A 156 9.78 -6.43 -3.21
C LEU A 156 8.89 -7.62 -2.88
N ASP A 157 9.47 -8.81 -2.89
CA ASP A 157 8.79 -10.01 -2.40
C ASP A 157 9.45 -10.47 -1.11
N ARG A 158 8.64 -11.06 -0.23
CA ARG A 158 9.11 -11.67 1.00
C ARG A 158 10.06 -12.82 0.69
N ASN A 159 11.13 -12.95 1.47
CA ASN A 159 12.10 -14.05 1.35
C ASN A 159 11.53 -15.39 1.82
#